data_AF-A0A5A8ACZ1-F1
#
_entry.id   AF-A0A5A8ACZ1-F1
#
_cell.length_a   1.000
_cell.length_b   1.000
_cell.length_c   1.000
_cell.angle_alpha   90.00
_cell.angle_beta   90.00
_cell.angle_gamma   90.00
#
_symmetry.space_group_name_H-M   'P 1'
#
loop_
_entity.id
_entity.type
_entity.pdbx_description
1 polymer ?
#
loop_
_entity_poly.entity_id
_entity_poly.type
_entity_poly.pdbx_seq_one_letter_code
_entity_poly.pdbx_strand_id
1 'polypeptide(L)' 'MLPDILKEKKIKSILIEKEEYFDVADIKKNHPDLKIDVSQVIIIKKVEFIKAEYVAPVSDFDNAIKNIFKPKK' A
#
# COMPACT_ATOMS: atom_id res chain seq x y z
N MET A 1 -7.33 -12.06 5.82
CA MET A 1 -6.83 -12.50 4.49
C MET A 1 -6.55 -11.28 3.63
N LEU A 2 -5.53 -10.49 3.99
CA LEU A 2 -4.99 -9.36 3.21
C LEU A 2 -3.97 -9.78 2.13
N PRO A 3 -3.15 -10.84 2.32
CA PRO A 3 -2.19 -11.27 1.30
C PRO A 3 -2.86 -11.71 -0.01
N ASP A 4 -4.01 -12.41 0.08
CA ASP A 4 -4.77 -12.86 -1.08
C ASP A 4 -5.31 -11.72 -1.92
N ILE A 5 -5.76 -10.63 -1.30
CA ILE A 5 -6.27 -9.43 -2.01
C ILE A 5 -5.15 -8.77 -2.83
N LEU A 6 -3.92 -8.77 -2.31
CA LEU A 6 -2.77 -8.20 -3.00
C LEU A 6 -2.29 -9.09 -4.15
N LYS A 7 -2.39 -10.41 -3.99
CA LYS A 7 -2.11 -11.39 -5.05
C LYS A 7 -3.16 -11.37 -6.15
N GLU A 8 -4.44 -11.29 -5.82
CA GLU A 8 -5.53 -11.15 -6.81
C GLU A 8 -5.40 -9.86 -7.61
N LYS A 9 -4.92 -8.79 -6.99
CA LYS A 9 -4.72 -7.48 -7.62
C LYS A 9 -3.49 -7.40 -8.54
N LYS A 10 -2.70 -8.48 -8.71
CA LYS A 10 -1.48 -8.52 -9.53
C LYS A 10 -0.48 -7.41 -9.22
N ILE A 11 -0.39 -6.99 -7.95
CA ILE A 11 0.59 -6.00 -7.52
C ILE A 11 1.98 -6.60 -7.69
N LYS A 12 2.94 -5.82 -8.19
CA LYS A 12 4.33 -6.25 -8.28
C LYS A 12 4.85 -6.60 -6.89
N SER A 13 5.08 -7.88 -6.64
CA SER A 13 5.72 -8.35 -5.42
C SER A 13 7.13 -8.86 -5.70
N ILE A 14 7.99 -8.74 -4.71
CA ILE A 14 9.33 -9.32 -4.68
C ILE A 14 9.45 -10.16 -3.40
N LEU A 15 10.09 -11.31 -3.52
CA LEU A 15 10.40 -12.16 -2.38
C LEU A 15 11.82 -11.82 -1.90
N ILE A 16 11.95 -11.26 -0.71
CA ILE A 16 13.24 -10.95 -0.08
C ILE A 16 13.31 -11.73 1.24
N GLU A 17 14.35 -12.54 1.42
CA GLU A 17 14.60 -13.25 2.69
C GLU A 17 13.41 -14.09 3.21
N LYS A 18 12.66 -14.72 2.29
CA LYS A 18 11.43 -15.49 2.55
C LYS A 18 10.20 -14.66 2.94
N GLU A 19 10.31 -13.33 2.92
CA GLU A 19 9.20 -12.42 3.14
C GLU A 19 8.77 -11.80 1.81
N GLU A 20 7.47 -11.70 1.60
CA GLU A 20 6.88 -11.16 0.39
C GLU A 20 6.63 -9.67 0.58
N TYR A 21 7.29 -8.88 -0.25
CA TYR A 21 7.16 -7.42 -0.28
C TYR A 21 6.47 -6.99 -1.55
N PHE A 22 5.71 -5.90 -1.48
CA PHE A 22 4.90 -5.35 -2.55
C PHE A 22 5.35 -3.94 -2.88
N ASP A 23 5.34 -3.60 -4.17
CA ASP A 23 5.72 -2.28 -4.66
C ASP A 23 4.69 -1.23 -4.23
N VAL A 24 5.15 -0.26 -3.43
CA VAL A 24 4.32 0.80 -2.85
C VAL A 24 3.81 1.76 -3.92
N ALA A 25 4.63 2.06 -4.93
CA ALA A 25 4.25 2.98 -5.99
C ALA A 25 3.13 2.37 -6.85
N ASP A 26 3.20 1.06 -7.09
CA ASP A 26 2.14 0.33 -7.79
C ASP A 26 0.83 0.31 -6.98
N ILE A 27 0.89 0.06 -5.66
CA ILE A 27 -0.29 0.11 -4.78
C ILE A 27 -0.93 1.51 -4.81
N LYS A 28 -0.15 2.57 -4.58
CA LYS A 28 -0.67 3.95 -4.57
C LYS A 28 -1.29 4.36 -5.90
N LYS A 29 -0.78 3.83 -7.02
CA LYS A 29 -1.20 4.24 -8.38
C LYS A 29 -2.36 3.40 -8.92
N ASN A 30 -2.37 2.10 -8.67
CA ASN A 30 -3.37 1.17 -9.20
C ASN A 30 -4.49 0.85 -8.19
N HIS A 31 -4.26 1.05 -6.89
CA HIS A 31 -5.20 0.67 -5.83
C HIS A 31 -5.36 1.79 -4.78
N PRO A 32 -6.06 2.88 -5.14
CA PRO A 32 -6.35 3.95 -4.19
C PRO A 32 -7.23 3.50 -3.02
N ASP A 33 -7.87 2.34 -3.11
CA ASP A 33 -8.64 1.67 -2.05
C ASP A 33 -7.77 1.00 -0.98
N LEU A 34 -6.45 1.00 -1.14
CA LEU A 34 -5.51 0.43 -0.16
C LEU A 34 -4.67 1.55 0.48
N LYS A 35 -4.60 1.53 1.81
CA LYS A 35 -3.66 2.31 2.60
C LYS A 35 -2.47 1.46 2.98
N ILE A 36 -1.32 2.10 3.05
CA ILE A 36 -0.07 1.47 3.43
C ILE A 36 0.52 2.21 4.64
N ASP A 37 1.16 1.47 5.53
CA ASP A 37 1.88 2.09 6.63
C ASP A 37 3.25 2.57 6.14
N VAL A 38 3.37 3.89 5.89
CA VAL A 38 4.61 4.50 5.41
C VAL A 38 5.78 4.34 6.38
N SER A 39 5.52 4.10 7.66
CA SER A 39 6.57 3.85 8.65
C SER A 39 7.22 2.47 8.50
N GLN A 40 6.53 1.54 7.84
CA GLN A 40 6.98 0.17 7.60
C GLN A 40 7.41 -0.05 6.15
N VAL A 41 7.45 1.01 5.35
CA VAL A 41 7.96 0.97 3.97
C VAL A 41 9.48 0.91 4.01
N ILE A 42 10.03 -0.10 3.33
CA ILE A 42 11.46 -0.24 3.12
C ILE A 42 11.83 0.28 1.73
N ILE A 43 12.96 0.98 1.63
CA ILE A 43 13.43 1.53 0.35
C ILE A 43 14.64 0.71 -0.08
N ILE A 44 14.50 -0.05 -1.16
CA ILE A 44 15.57 -0.86 -1.74
C ILE A 44 15.83 -0.37 -3.15
N LYS A 45 17.07 0.04 -3.45
CA LYS A 45 17.48 0.52 -4.78
C LYS A 45 16.59 1.64 -5.34
N LYS A 46 16.18 2.58 -4.48
CA LYS A 46 15.25 3.70 -4.79
C LYS A 46 13.81 3.27 -5.13
N VAL A 47 13.45 2.03 -4.85
CA VAL A 47 12.08 1.52 -4.99
C VAL A 47 11.53 1.26 -3.58
N GLU A 48 10.31 1.72 -3.36
CA GLU A 48 9.59 1.57 -2.09
C GLU A 48 8.85 0.22 -2.08
N PHE A 49 9.09 -0.57 -1.04
CA PHE A 49 8.50 -1.89 -0.84
C PHE A 49 7.83 -1.99 0.54
N ILE A 50 6.76 -2.76 0.65
CA ILE A 50 6.02 -2.96 1.89
C ILE A 50 5.52 -4.39 2.03
N LYS A 51 5.49 -4.93 3.25
CA LYS A 51 4.88 -6.25 3.48
C LYS A 51 3.36 -6.16 3.40
N ALA A 52 2.71 -7.25 2.96
CA ALA A 52 1.26 -7.37 2.93
C ALA A 52 0.59 -7.06 4.28
N GLU A 53 1.27 -7.39 5.39
CA GLU A 53 0.76 -7.19 6.75
C GLU A 53 0.57 -5.72 7.11
N TYR A 54 1.31 -4.82 6.45
CA TYR A 54 1.23 -3.37 6.66
C TYR A 54 0.40 -2.66 5.59
N VAL A 55 -0.32 -3.43 4.76
CA VAL A 55 -1.30 -2.92 3.81
C VAL A 55 -2.69 -3.19 4.37
N ALA A 56 -3.52 -2.17 4.43
CA ALA A 56 -4.90 -2.26 4.87
C ALA A 56 -5.83 -1.62 3.85
N PRO A 57 -7.12 -1.99 3.80
CA PRO A 57 -8.10 -1.24 3.02
C PRO A 57 -8.26 0.18 3.60
N VAL A 58 -8.45 1.15 2.71
CA VAL A 58 -8.91 2.50 3.05
C VAL A 58 -10.32 2.35 3.60
N SER A 59 -10.54 2.83 4.83
CA SER A 59 -11.86 2.87 5.43
C SER A 59 -12.60 4.14 5.00
N ASP A 60 -13.93 4.16 5.13
CA ASP A 60 -14.75 5.38 4.97
C ASP A 60 -14.20 6.56 5.79
N PHE A 61 -13.60 6.27 6.95
CA PHE A 61 -12.96 7.29 7.79
C PHE A 61 -11.72 7.92 7.13
N ASP A 62 -10.87 7.11 6.50
CA ASP A 62 -9.70 7.59 5.75
C ASP A 62 -10.15 8.44 4.55
N ASN A 63 -11.22 8.03 3.85
CA ASN A 63 -11.81 8.81 2.75
C ASN A 63 -12.41 10.14 3.24
N ALA A 64 -13.07 10.15 4.39
CA ALA A 64 -13.62 11.36 5.00
C ALA A 64 -12.50 12.35 5.35
N ILE A 65 -11.42 11.91 5.99
CA ILE A 65 -10.25 12.75 6.31
C ILE A 65 -9.61 13.30 5.03
N LYS A 66 -9.44 12.47 4.00
CA LYS A 66 -8.86 12.88 2.72
C LYS A 66 -9.69 13.99 2.04
N ASN A 67 -11.01 13.98 2.25
CA ASN A 67 -11.90 15.01 1.71
C ASN A 67 -11.88 16.30 2.58
N ILE A 68 -11.72 16.16 3.89
CA ILE A 68 -11.62 17.29 4.84
C ILE A 68 -10.26 18.02 4.71
N PHE A 69 -9.17 17.27 4.48
CA PHE A 69 -7.82 17.81 4.31
C PHE A 69 -7.51 18.33 2.89
N LYS A 70 -8.47 18.30 1.96
CA LYS A 70 -8.30 19.04 0.70
C LYS A 70 -8.27 20.53 1.02
N PRO A 71 -7.19 21.26 0.71
CA PRO A 71 -7.17 22.70 0.88
C PRO A 71 -8.32 23.28 0.04
N LYS A 72 -9.25 23.98 0.70
CA LYS A 72 -10.24 24.81 0.00
C LYS A 72 -9.45 25.80 -0.86
N LYS A 73 -9.56 25.63 -2.17
CA LYS A 73 -9.06 26.57 -3.16
C LYS A 73 -9.87 27.86 -3.10
#